data_AF-A0AA35U7P5-F1
#
_entry.id   AF-A0AA35U7P5-F1
#
_cell.length_a   1.000
_cell.length_b   1.000
_cell.length_c   1.000
_cell.angle_alpha   90.00
_cell.angle_beta   90.00
_cell.angle_gamma   90.00
#
_symmetry.space_group_name_H-M   'P 1'
#
loop_
_entity.id
_entity.type
_entity.pdbx_description
1 polymer ?
#
loop_
_entity_poly.entity_id
_entity_poly.type
_entity_poly.pdbx_seq_one_letter_code
_entity_poly.pdbx_strand_id
1 'polypeptide(L)'
;MNKYCFTNFLRSRNDLKVEQDINIPHYQWDNQEKGIDFELFNNKYYVRDDQPEQSNSLFSFTNSKELSLIESHKEVDFFIKQNCYFSTSNLIEKMSTIKNISLVYRVQNNELSENFNFDL
;
A
#
# COMPACT_ATOMS: atom_id res chain seq x y z
N MET A 1 1.01 12.39 -3.96
CA MET A 1 0.57 12.67 -2.58
C MET A 1 1.21 13.92 -1.99
N ASN A 2 2.49 13.88 -1.59
CA ASN A 2 3.18 14.97 -0.85
C ASN A 2 2.93 16.38 -1.38
N LYS A 3 3.14 16.58 -2.69
CA LYS A 3 2.95 17.87 -3.35
C LYS A 3 1.52 18.42 -3.25
N TYR A 4 0.51 17.57 -3.42
CA TYR A 4 -0.88 18.00 -3.56
C TYR A 4 -1.63 18.02 -2.22
N CYS A 5 -1.24 17.14 -1.30
CA CYS A 5 -1.89 16.97 -0.01
C CYS A 5 -1.13 17.66 1.14
N PHE A 6 0.04 18.26 0.87
CA PHE A 6 0.94 18.84 1.88
C PHE A 6 1.36 17.84 2.97
N THR A 7 1.58 16.59 2.55
CA THR A 7 2.09 15.50 3.39
C THR A 7 3.61 15.36 3.23
N ASN A 8 4.25 14.61 4.13
CA ASN A 8 5.69 14.34 4.07
C ASN A 8 6.01 12.86 4.21
N PHE A 9 5.42 12.02 3.34
CA PHE A 9 5.76 10.61 3.27
C PHE A 9 7.19 10.43 2.72
N LEU A 10 8.02 9.73 3.47
CA LEU A 10 9.38 9.34 3.11
C LEU A 10 9.47 7.82 3.13
N ARG A 11 10.27 7.22 2.24
CA ARG A 11 10.42 5.77 2.21
C ARG A 11 11.11 5.30 3.50
N SER A 12 10.51 4.32 4.16
CA SER A 12 11.10 3.64 5.31
C SER A 12 12.36 2.89 4.91
N ARG A 13 13.24 2.62 5.87
CA ARG A 13 14.39 1.71 5.67
C ARG A 13 13.95 0.24 5.66
N ASN A 14 12.82 -0.04 6.30
CA ASN A 14 12.23 -1.36 6.40
C ASN A 14 10.98 -1.38 5.53
N ASP A 15 11.10 -1.95 4.34
CA ASP A 15 9.95 -2.27 3.50
C ASP A 15 9.13 -3.40 4.15
N LEU A 16 7.84 -3.50 3.81
CA LEU A 16 7.00 -4.58 4.33
C LEU A 16 7.42 -5.89 3.69
N LYS A 17 7.77 -6.87 4.52
CA LYS A 17 8.09 -8.23 4.08
C LYS A 17 6.81 -9.04 3.96
N VAL A 18 6.59 -9.59 2.78
CA VAL A 18 5.55 -10.58 2.51
C VAL A 18 6.18 -11.94 2.29
N GLU A 19 5.36 -12.98 2.14
CA GLU A 19 5.83 -14.31 1.78
C GLU A 19 6.80 -14.25 0.57
N GLN A 20 7.80 -15.13 0.56
CA GLN A 20 8.77 -15.31 -0.54
C GLN A 20 9.77 -14.15 -0.72
N ASP A 21 10.20 -13.50 0.37
CA ASP A 21 11.23 -12.44 0.39
C ASP A 21 10.91 -11.19 -0.48
N ILE A 22 9.63 -10.99 -0.79
CA ILE A 22 9.17 -9.80 -1.50
C ILE A 22 9.11 -8.62 -0.53
N ASN A 23 9.71 -7.51 -0.94
CA ASN A 23 9.71 -6.27 -0.19
C ASN A 23 8.74 -5.29 -0.85
N ILE A 24 7.64 -4.97 -0.16
CA ILE A 24 6.69 -3.95 -0.58
C ILE A 24 7.17 -2.59 -0.06
N PRO A 25 7.34 -1.58 -0.93
CA PRO A 25 7.73 -0.24 -0.52
C PRO A 25 6.83 0.31 0.59
N HIS A 26 7.46 0.65 1.72
CA HIS A 26 6.80 1.26 2.86
C HIS A 26 7.20 2.72 2.99
N TYR A 27 6.24 3.58 3.29
CA TYR A 27 6.47 5.01 3.48
C TYR A 27 5.89 5.46 4.80
N GLN A 28 6.61 6.32 5.51
CA GLN A 28 6.21 6.88 6.79
C GLN A 28 6.15 8.40 6.71
N TRP A 29 5.15 8.97 7.36
CA TRP A 29 5.06 10.39 7.64
C TRP A 29 4.82 10.58 9.13
N ASP A 30 5.89 10.82 9.86
CA ASP A 30 5.87 11.08 11.28
C ASP A 30 6.33 12.51 11.62
N ASN A 31 5.72 13.09 12.64
CA ASN A 31 6.20 14.30 13.30
C ASN A 31 5.70 14.27 14.74
N GLN A 32 6.58 13.94 15.68
CA GLN A 32 6.25 13.80 17.10
C GLN A 32 5.72 15.10 17.71
N GLU A 33 6.33 16.24 17.39
CA GLU A 33 5.92 17.56 17.93
C GLU A 33 4.49 17.93 17.51
N LYS A 34 4.07 17.51 16.31
CA LYS A 34 2.73 17.76 15.77
C LYS A 34 1.77 16.60 15.98
N GLY A 35 2.21 15.51 16.62
CA GLY A 35 1.43 14.29 16.82
C GLY A 35 0.98 13.65 15.50
N ILE A 36 1.78 13.77 14.44
CA ILE A 36 1.50 13.17 13.13
C ILE A 36 2.17 11.81 13.08
N ASP A 37 1.41 10.78 12.72
CA ASP A 37 1.89 9.42 12.49
C ASP A 37 0.98 8.74 11.45
N PHE A 38 1.53 8.57 10.25
CA PHE A 38 0.90 7.89 9.12
C PHE A 38 1.87 6.95 8.43
N GLU A 39 1.33 5.85 7.92
CA GLU A 39 2.03 4.92 7.05
C GLU A 39 1.30 4.81 5.70
N LEU A 40 2.05 4.56 4.64
CA LEU A 40 1.55 4.37 3.28
C LEU A 40 2.28 3.17 2.65
N PHE A 41 1.51 2.26 2.05
CA PHE A 41 2.05 1.08 1.37
C PHE A 41 1.17 0.64 0.22
N ASN A 42 1.75 -0.11 -0.72
CA ASN A 42 1.00 -0.72 -1.82
C ASN A 42 0.18 -1.90 -1.29
N ASN A 43 -1.02 -2.07 -1.80
CA ASN A 43 -1.76 -3.31 -1.61
C ASN A 43 -1.28 -4.39 -2.59
N LYS A 44 -1.09 -4.00 -3.86
CA LYS A 44 -0.76 -4.93 -4.95
C LYS A 44 0.74 -5.16 -5.05
N TYR A 45 1.13 -6.41 -5.24
CA TYR A 45 2.51 -6.81 -5.49
C TYR A 45 2.57 -7.99 -6.46
N TYR A 46 3.73 -8.19 -7.09
CA TYR A 46 3.93 -9.25 -8.07
C TYR A 46 4.90 -10.29 -7.54
N VAL A 47 4.46 -11.54 -7.56
CA VAL A 47 5.29 -12.72 -7.30
C VAL A 47 5.74 -13.29 -8.64
N ARG A 48 7.02 -13.62 -8.80
CA ARG A 48 7.48 -14.41 -9.95
C ARG A 48 7.46 -15.88 -9.58
N ASP A 49 6.88 -16.70 -10.45
CA ASP A 49 7.10 -18.14 -10.40
C ASP A 49 8.44 -18.42 -11.08
N ASP A 50 9.42 -18.89 -10.31
CA ASP A 50 10.76 -19.25 -10.80
C ASP A 50 10.77 -20.55 -11.62
N GLN A 51 9.59 -21.06 -12.00
CA GLN A 51 9.47 -22.23 -12.86
C GLN A 51 10.11 -21.93 -14.22
N PRO A 52 11.05 -22.78 -14.68
CA PRO A 52 11.71 -22.58 -15.97
C PRO A 52 10.65 -22.55 -17.07
N GLU A 53 10.70 -21.54 -17.93
CA GLU A 53 9.84 -21.42 -19.11
C GLU A 53 9.82 -22.76 -19.86
N GLN A 54 8.64 -23.35 -20.02
CA GLN A 54 8.48 -24.45 -20.97
C GLN A 54 8.72 -23.86 -22.37
N SER A 55 9.95 -24.00 -22.85
CA SER A 55 10.49 -23.39 -24.07
C SER A 55 9.81 -23.82 -25.38
N ASN A 56 8.71 -24.58 -25.31
CA ASN A 56 7.97 -25.11 -26.45
C ASN A 56 6.48 -24.69 -26.46
N SER A 57 6.05 -23.78 -25.59
CA SER A 57 4.67 -23.27 -25.58
C SER A 57 4.47 -22.15 -26.61
N LEU A 58 3.35 -22.19 -27.36
CA LEU A 58 2.90 -21.08 -28.22
C LEU A 58 2.46 -19.84 -27.44
N PHE A 59 2.29 -19.97 -26.12
CA PHE A 59 2.01 -18.88 -25.21
C PHE A 59 3.11 -18.81 -24.16
N SER A 60 4.01 -17.84 -24.28
CA SER A 60 4.95 -17.47 -23.22
C SER A 60 4.22 -16.52 -22.27
N PHE A 61 3.69 -17.06 -21.17
CA PHE A 61 3.20 -16.22 -20.09
C PHE A 61 4.39 -15.78 -19.24
N THR A 62 4.51 -14.49 -18.95
CA THR A 62 5.32 -14.08 -17.81
C THR A 62 4.70 -14.75 -16.58
N ASN A 63 5.44 -15.61 -15.89
CA ASN A 63 4.95 -16.33 -14.71
C ASN A 63 4.78 -15.40 -13.49
N SER A 64 4.46 -14.12 -13.70
CA SER A 64 4.21 -13.17 -12.63
C SER A 64 2.74 -13.22 -12.22
N LYS A 65 2.48 -13.55 -10.96
CA LYS A 65 1.15 -13.49 -10.36
C LYS A 65 1.02 -12.19 -9.57
N GLU A 66 -0.02 -11.40 -9.87
CA GLU A 66 -0.42 -10.27 -9.04
C GLU A 66 -1.17 -10.80 -7.81
N LEU A 67 -0.75 -10.36 -6.62
CA LEU A 67 -1.36 -10.66 -5.33
C LEU A 67 -1.70 -9.36 -4.60
N SER A 68 -2.59 -9.46 -3.61
CA SER A 68 -2.93 -8.34 -2.74
C SER A 68 -2.48 -8.63 -1.30
N LEU A 69 -2.02 -7.58 -0.61
CA LEU A 69 -1.68 -7.66 0.80
C LEU A 69 -2.96 -7.80 1.65
N ILE A 70 -4.02 -7.12 1.21
CA ILE A 70 -5.36 -7.13 1.77
C ILE A 70 -6.31 -7.67 0.71
N GLU A 71 -6.58 -8.97 0.79
CA GLU A 71 -7.34 -9.69 -0.24
C GLU A 71 -8.82 -9.27 -0.28
N SER A 72 -9.37 -8.83 0.85
CA SER A 72 -10.74 -8.31 0.94
C SER A 72 -10.96 -7.02 0.12
N HIS A 73 -9.89 -6.32 -0.24
CA HIS A 73 -9.90 -5.03 -0.93
C HIS A 73 -8.92 -5.02 -2.11
N LYS A 74 -8.85 -6.13 -2.86
CA LYS A 74 -7.88 -6.34 -3.96
C LYS A 74 -7.89 -5.25 -5.04
N GLU A 75 -8.99 -4.53 -5.22
CA GLU A 75 -9.11 -3.43 -6.18
C GLU A 75 -8.37 -2.16 -5.74
N VAL A 76 -8.11 -2.01 -4.43
CA VAL A 76 -7.38 -0.87 -3.87
C VAL A 76 -5.90 -0.98 -4.20
N ASP A 77 -5.31 0.11 -4.71
CA ASP A 77 -3.90 0.15 -5.06
C ASP A 77 -3.00 0.46 -3.86
N PHE A 78 -3.44 1.35 -2.97
CA PHE A 78 -2.65 1.87 -1.84
C PHE A 78 -3.50 1.99 -0.57
N PHE A 79 -2.87 1.73 0.57
CA PHE A 79 -3.45 1.98 1.89
C PHE A 79 -2.68 3.07 2.63
N ILE A 80 -3.42 3.93 3.33
CA ILE A 80 -2.87 4.87 4.31
C ILE A 80 -3.35 4.46 5.69
N LYS A 81 -2.43 4.04 6.55
CA LYS A 81 -2.72 3.74 7.96
C LYS A 81 -2.52 5.00 8.79
N GLN A 82 -3.52 5.34 9.58
CA GLN A 82 -3.49 6.48 10.49
C GLN A 82 -3.26 5.96 11.91
N ASN A 83 -2.12 6.29 12.51
CA ASN A 83 -1.76 5.90 13.87
C ASN A 83 -1.91 7.06 14.88
N CYS A 84 -2.48 8.19 14.44
CA CYS A 84 -2.62 9.40 15.24
C CYS A 84 -4.07 9.92 15.27
N TYR A 85 -4.35 10.91 16.12
CA TYR A 85 -5.67 11.56 16.22
C TYR A 85 -5.88 12.70 15.22
N PHE A 86 -4.99 12.87 14.26
CA PHE A 86 -5.08 13.95 13.28
C PHE A 86 -6.32 13.80 12.38
N SER A 87 -7.08 14.86 12.16
CA SER A 87 -8.27 14.77 11.30
C SER A 87 -7.88 14.49 9.85
N THR A 88 -8.39 13.39 9.30
CA THR A 88 -8.13 12.95 7.92
C THR A 88 -9.15 13.45 6.92
N SER A 89 -10.22 14.12 7.34
CA SER A 89 -11.25 14.63 6.42
C SER A 89 -10.66 15.55 5.35
N ASN A 90 -9.75 16.45 5.74
CA ASN A 90 -9.06 17.36 4.83
C ASN A 90 -8.08 16.60 3.90
N LEU A 91 -7.49 15.49 4.37
CA LEU A 91 -6.61 14.67 3.55
C LEU A 91 -7.41 13.93 2.46
N ILE A 92 -8.53 13.30 2.83
CA ILE A 92 -9.43 12.60 1.89
C ILE A 92 -9.96 13.57 0.84
N GLU A 93 -10.44 14.74 1.25
CA GLU A 93 -10.93 15.78 0.34
C GLU A 93 -9.84 16.24 -0.63
N LYS A 94 -8.62 16.50 -0.15
CA LYS A 94 -7.51 16.86 -1.05
C LYS A 94 -7.16 15.73 -2.01
N MET A 95 -7.14 14.48 -1.55
CA MET A 95 -6.83 13.33 -2.40
C MET A 95 -7.88 13.13 -3.49
N SER A 96 -9.16 13.34 -3.21
CA SER A 96 -10.24 13.19 -4.21
C SER A 96 -10.18 14.23 -5.33
N THR A 97 -9.49 15.36 -5.13
CA THR A 97 -9.26 16.37 -6.18
C THR A 97 -8.10 16.04 -7.12
N ILE A 98 -7.29 15.02 -6.80
CA ILE A 98 -6.15 14.62 -7.64
C ILE A 98 -6.67 13.82 -8.83
N LYS A 99 -6.50 14.35 -10.05
CA LYS A 99 -7.01 13.75 -11.30
C LYS A 99 -6.66 12.26 -11.51
N ASN A 100 -5.53 11.81 -10.98
CA ASN A 100 -5.04 10.44 -11.16
C ASN A 100 -5.51 9.48 -10.04
N ILE A 101 -6.29 9.97 -9.08
CA ILE A 101 -6.90 9.15 -8.04
C ILE A 101 -8.37 8.95 -8.43
N SER A 102 -8.74 7.69 -8.66
CA SER A 102 -10.10 7.32 -9.08
C SER A 102 -11.08 7.28 -7.91
N LEU A 103 -10.63 6.85 -6.73
CA LEU A 103 -11.47 6.67 -5.54
C LEU A 103 -10.64 6.85 -4.26
N VAL A 104 -11.23 7.48 -3.25
CA VAL A 104 -10.68 7.61 -1.90
C VAL A 104 -11.81 7.39 -0.90
N TYR A 105 -11.61 6.49 0.04
CA TYR A 105 -12.58 6.22 1.10
C TYR A 105 -11.89 5.78 2.39
N ARG A 106 -12.63 5.84 3.49
CA ARG A 106 -12.18 5.35 4.78
C ARG A 106 -12.63 3.91 4.94
N VAL A 107 -11.70 3.03 5.27
CA VAL A 107 -11.99 1.64 5.67
C VAL A 107 -12.12 1.61 7.19
N GLN A 108 -13.13 0.91 7.72
CA GLN A 108 -13.26 0.72 9.16
C GLN A 108 -12.49 -0.52 9.63
N ASN A 109 -11.91 -0.47 10.83
CA ASN A 109 -11.08 -1.57 11.34
C ASN A 109 -11.81 -2.91 11.45
N ASN A 110 -13.14 -2.89 11.62
CA ASN A 110 -13.96 -4.09 11.68
C ASN A 110 -14.19 -4.78 10.31
N GLU A 111 -13.87 -4.09 9.21
CA GLU A 111 -14.00 -4.61 7.84
C GLU A 111 -12.72 -5.31 7.37
N LEU A 112 -11.66 -5.22 8.17
CA LEU A 112 -10.36 -5.77 7.83
C LEU A 112 -10.09 -7.04 8.65
N SER A 113 -9.96 -8.17 7.97
CA SER A 113 -9.75 -9.50 8.58
C SER A 113 -8.30 -9.80 8.98
N GLU A 114 -7.33 -9.06 8.43
CA GLU A 114 -5.90 -9.29 8.66
C GLU A 114 -5.37 -8.39 9.79
N ASN A 115 -4.37 -8.84 10.55
CA ASN A 115 -3.73 -8.01 11.57
C ASN A 115 -2.74 -7.03 10.91
N PHE A 116 -3.04 -5.73 10.93
CA PHE A 116 -2.20 -4.63 10.37
C PHE A 116 -0.99 -4.24 11.22
N ASN A 117 -0.62 -5.08 12.18
CA ASN A 117 0.65 -4.96 12.86
C ASN A 117 1.65 -5.77 12.03
N PHE A 118 2.11 -5.17 10.93
CA PHE A 118 3.24 -5.71 10.21
C PHE A 118 4.43 -5.69 11.17
N ASP A 119 4.96 -6.86 11.51
CA ASP A 119 6.21 -6.96 12.22
C ASP A 119 7.31 -6.41 11.30
N LEU A 120 7.69 -5.15 11.52
CA LEU A 120 8.72 -4.41 10.78
C LEU A 120 10.14 -4.83 11.17
#